data_AF-A0A950NYD9-F1
#
_entry.id   AF-A0A950NYD9-F1
#
_cell.length_a   1.000
_cell.length_b   1.000
_cell.length_c   1.000
_cell.angle_alpha   90.00
_cell.angle_beta   90.00
_cell.angle_gamma   90.00
#
_symmetry.space_group_name_H-M   'P 1'
#
loop_
_entity.id
_entity.type
_entity.pdbx_description
1 polymer ?
#
loop_
_entity_poly.entity_id
_entity_poly.type
_entity_poly.pdbx_seq_one_letter_code
_entity_poly.pdbx_strand_id
1 'polypeptide(L)'
;LDVRKLRVPLGVVAVVYEARPNVTIDASALCLKSGNAIVLRGSSTAAHSNAALAAIAAEAATRAGLPEHSISLVAGGGRDELAELATQTGVVDLIIPRGGEGLKAALKGVATVPVIYAASGNCHVYVERSADLESAQAIVLNAKLQRPGVCNAAETLLVDAEIADSFLPDALRALSDAGVALHGDARARAAAPQTTIDPATDEDWDTEYLALELAVRVVDSTTEAIEHVNAHGSGHSEAIVTRDTEAARAFQLGVDAACVYVNASTRFTDGGEFGMGAEIGNSTQKLHARGPIGIRELCTFKYLVEGAGHVRS
;
A
#
# COMPACT_ATOMS: atom_id res chain seq x y z
N LEU A 1 34.78 -23.44 -0.98
CA LEU A 1 33.32 -23.63 -0.89
C LEU A 1 32.70 -22.87 -2.04
N ASP A 2 31.85 -23.51 -2.83
CA ASP A 2 30.96 -22.83 -3.77
C ASP A 2 29.65 -22.49 -3.03
N VAL A 3 29.21 -21.23 -3.10
CA VAL A 3 28.08 -20.71 -2.32
C VAL A 3 27.10 -20.02 -3.26
N ARG A 4 25.87 -20.51 -3.30
CA ARG A 4 24.80 -20.00 -4.16
C ARG A 4 23.58 -19.61 -3.33
N LYS A 5 23.06 -18.39 -3.53
CA LYS A 5 21.79 -17.93 -2.93
C LYS A 5 20.65 -18.23 -3.89
N LEU A 6 19.73 -19.11 -3.49
CA LEU A 6 18.62 -19.57 -4.31
C LEU A 6 17.30 -19.03 -3.75
N ARG A 7 16.44 -18.48 -4.62
CA ARG A 7 15.07 -18.10 -4.27
C ARG A 7 14.17 -19.34 -4.20
N VAL A 8 13.34 -19.41 -3.17
CA VAL A 8 12.40 -20.51 -2.91
C VAL A 8 11.06 -19.95 -2.44
N PRO A 9 9.93 -20.66 -2.64
CA PRO A 9 8.64 -20.25 -2.06
C PRO A 9 8.73 -20.09 -0.53
N LEU A 10 7.81 -19.32 0.03
CA LEU A 10 7.64 -19.24 1.48
C LEU A 10 7.15 -20.58 2.05
N GLY A 11 6.18 -21.19 1.37
CA GLY A 11 5.54 -22.45 1.77
C GLY A 11 4.02 -22.35 1.62
N VAL A 12 3.31 -22.14 2.73
CA VAL A 12 1.86 -21.98 2.78
C VAL A 12 1.49 -20.53 3.10
N VAL A 13 0.77 -19.88 2.18
CA VAL A 13 0.29 -18.51 2.36
C VAL A 13 -1.21 -18.53 2.64
N ALA A 14 -1.62 -17.93 3.75
CA ALA A 14 -3.02 -17.73 4.08
C ALA A 14 -3.46 -16.31 3.69
N VAL A 15 -4.53 -16.19 2.91
CA VAL A 15 -5.07 -14.90 2.49
C VAL A 15 -6.46 -14.72 3.08
N VAL A 16 -6.59 -13.71 3.93
CA VAL A 16 -7.83 -13.39 4.65
C VAL A 16 -8.42 -12.12 4.05
N TYR A 17 -9.63 -12.16 3.49
CA TYR A 17 -10.15 -11.05 2.70
C TYR A 17 -11.65 -10.80 2.87
N GLU A 18 -12.06 -9.55 2.63
CA GLU A 18 -13.46 -9.10 2.81
C GLU A 18 -14.07 -8.55 1.53
N ALA A 19 -15.32 -8.96 1.25
CA ALA A 19 -16.22 -8.39 0.24
C ALA A 19 -15.65 -8.25 -1.20
N ARG A 20 -14.63 -9.04 -1.56
CA ARG A 20 -13.95 -9.00 -2.86
C ARG A 20 -13.70 -10.42 -3.41
N PRO A 21 -14.71 -11.06 -4.03
CA PRO A 21 -14.58 -12.44 -4.50
C PRO A 21 -13.47 -12.68 -5.52
N ASN A 22 -13.09 -11.66 -6.30
CA ASN A 22 -11.97 -11.74 -7.25
C ASN A 22 -10.64 -12.08 -6.57
N VAL A 23 -10.43 -11.68 -5.31
CA VAL A 23 -9.22 -11.99 -4.53
C VAL A 23 -8.99 -13.49 -4.43
N THR A 24 -10.05 -14.30 -4.43
CA THR A 24 -9.97 -15.77 -4.48
C THR A 24 -9.08 -16.24 -5.63
N ILE A 25 -9.28 -15.70 -6.84
CA ILE A 25 -8.53 -16.10 -8.03
C ILE A 25 -7.18 -15.40 -8.09
N ASP A 26 -7.14 -14.09 -7.84
CA ASP A 26 -5.92 -13.28 -7.95
C ASP A 26 -4.83 -13.79 -6.99
N ALA A 27 -5.21 -14.04 -5.73
CA ALA A 27 -4.29 -14.55 -4.72
C ALA A 27 -3.84 -15.98 -5.03
N SER A 28 -4.75 -16.86 -5.47
CA SER A 28 -4.40 -18.23 -5.86
C SER A 28 -3.42 -18.25 -7.02
N ALA A 29 -3.64 -17.44 -8.06
CA ALA A 29 -2.75 -17.36 -9.21
C ALA A 29 -1.34 -16.93 -8.80
N LEU A 30 -1.22 -15.88 -7.97
CA LEU A 30 0.07 -15.39 -7.48
C LEU A 30 0.79 -16.40 -6.58
N CYS A 31 0.08 -17.07 -5.67
CA CYS A 31 0.66 -18.08 -4.77
C CYS A 31 1.15 -19.30 -5.55
N LEU A 32 0.32 -19.84 -6.44
CA LEU A 32 0.73 -20.98 -7.27
C LEU A 32 1.92 -20.62 -8.17
N LYS A 33 1.90 -19.44 -8.79
CA LYS A 33 3.00 -18.98 -9.64
C LYS A 33 4.31 -18.79 -8.88
N SER A 34 4.25 -18.43 -7.59
CA SER A 34 5.43 -18.31 -6.72
C SER A 34 5.83 -19.64 -6.06
N GLY A 35 5.09 -20.73 -6.31
CA GLY A 35 5.38 -22.06 -5.78
C GLY A 35 4.84 -22.29 -4.36
N ASN A 36 3.93 -21.44 -3.90
CA ASN A 36 3.28 -21.55 -2.59
C ASN A 36 1.95 -22.29 -2.71
N ALA A 37 1.62 -23.09 -1.69
CA ALA A 37 0.23 -23.49 -1.45
C ALA A 37 -0.54 -22.32 -0.83
N ILE A 38 -1.86 -22.29 -1.01
CA ILE A 38 -2.70 -21.21 -0.50
C ILE A 38 -3.88 -21.70 0.31
N VAL A 39 -4.11 -21.03 1.45
CA VAL A 39 -5.31 -21.14 2.27
C VAL A 39 -6.10 -19.84 2.16
N LEU A 40 -7.32 -19.91 1.67
CA LEU A 40 -8.20 -18.77 1.49
C LEU A 40 -9.20 -18.71 2.63
N ARG A 41 -9.42 -17.51 3.18
CA ARG A 41 -10.55 -17.23 4.08
C ARG A 41 -11.22 -15.92 3.66
N GLY A 42 -12.35 -16.05 2.99
CA GLY A 42 -13.16 -14.90 2.56
C GLY A 42 -14.26 -14.54 3.56
N SER A 43 -14.84 -13.34 3.44
CA SER A 43 -15.99 -12.94 4.24
C SER A 43 -17.24 -13.77 3.96
N SER A 44 -18.10 -13.92 4.97
CA SER A 44 -19.38 -14.61 4.87
C SER A 44 -20.31 -13.98 3.83
N THR A 45 -20.22 -12.66 3.63
CA THR A 45 -20.98 -11.90 2.62
C THR A 45 -20.70 -12.34 1.17
N ALA A 46 -19.55 -12.98 0.93
CA ALA A 46 -19.12 -13.46 -0.38
C ALA A 46 -18.99 -15.00 -0.43
N ALA A 47 -19.50 -15.72 0.58
CA ALA A 47 -19.23 -17.14 0.77
C ALA A 47 -19.55 -18.01 -0.45
N HIS A 48 -20.73 -17.82 -1.07
CA HIS A 48 -21.13 -18.59 -2.26
C HIS A 48 -20.19 -18.36 -3.45
N SER A 49 -19.84 -17.10 -3.72
CA SER A 49 -18.93 -16.74 -4.81
C SER A 49 -17.52 -17.28 -4.56
N ASN A 50 -17.02 -17.13 -3.34
CA ASN A 50 -15.68 -17.64 -2.97
C ASN A 50 -15.61 -19.16 -3.09
N ALA A 51 -16.66 -19.87 -2.66
CA ALA A 51 -16.73 -21.33 -2.77
C ALA A 51 -16.69 -21.79 -4.24
N ALA A 52 -17.49 -21.16 -5.11
CA ALA A 52 -17.51 -21.48 -6.53
C ALA A 52 -16.15 -21.19 -7.20
N LEU A 53 -15.57 -20.01 -6.94
CA LEU A 53 -14.28 -19.61 -7.51
C LEU A 53 -13.13 -20.48 -7.01
N ALA A 54 -13.08 -20.79 -5.71
CA ALA A 54 -12.06 -21.66 -5.14
C ALA A 54 -12.15 -23.09 -5.69
N ALA A 55 -13.35 -23.63 -5.88
CA ALA A 55 -13.56 -24.93 -6.48
C ALA A 55 -13.04 -24.98 -7.93
N ILE A 56 -13.36 -23.97 -8.74
CA ILE A 56 -12.87 -23.85 -10.13
C ILE A 56 -11.34 -23.77 -10.16
N ALA A 57 -10.75 -22.94 -9.29
CA ALA A 57 -9.30 -22.76 -9.24
C ALA A 57 -8.58 -24.04 -8.79
N ALA A 58 -9.10 -24.72 -7.76
CA ALA A 58 -8.56 -25.98 -7.27
C ALA A 58 -8.65 -27.09 -8.33
N GLU A 59 -9.80 -27.24 -9.01
CA GLU A 59 -9.96 -28.21 -10.09
C GLU A 59 -8.97 -27.94 -11.23
N ALA A 60 -8.81 -26.67 -11.63
CA ALA A 60 -7.85 -26.29 -12.66
C ALA A 60 -6.41 -26.61 -12.27
N ALA A 61 -6.02 -26.34 -11.02
CA ALA A 61 -4.70 -26.65 -10.48
C ALA A 61 -4.42 -28.16 -10.49
N THR A 62 -5.36 -28.98 -10.02
CA THR A 62 -5.22 -30.43 -10.01
C THR A 62 -5.15 -31.01 -11.42
N ARG A 63 -5.98 -30.54 -12.36
CA ARG A 63 -5.91 -30.95 -13.79
C ARG A 63 -4.57 -30.60 -14.43
N ALA A 64 -3.90 -29.54 -13.96
CA ALA A 64 -2.57 -29.16 -14.41
C ALA A 64 -1.44 -29.98 -13.75
N GLY A 65 -1.77 -30.92 -12.85
CA GLY A 65 -0.82 -31.82 -12.19
C GLY A 65 -0.32 -31.34 -10.82
N LEU A 66 -0.90 -30.28 -10.26
CA LEU A 66 -0.60 -29.89 -8.89
C LEU A 66 -1.28 -30.83 -7.88
N PRO A 67 -0.70 -31.05 -6.69
CA PRO A 67 -1.32 -31.85 -5.65
C PRO A 67 -2.69 -31.33 -5.24
N GLU A 68 -3.58 -32.24 -4.85
CA GLU A 68 -4.82 -31.88 -4.17
C GLU A 68 -4.51 -30.97 -2.96
N HIS A 69 -5.41 -30.05 -2.65
CA HIS A 69 -5.26 -29.05 -1.58
C HIS A 69 -4.18 -27.99 -1.77
N SER A 70 -3.54 -27.90 -2.95
CA SER A 70 -2.67 -26.75 -3.29
C SER A 70 -3.41 -25.40 -3.18
N ILE A 71 -4.73 -25.41 -3.38
CA ILE A 71 -5.65 -24.32 -3.05
C ILE A 71 -6.70 -24.89 -2.10
N SER A 72 -6.85 -24.28 -0.92
CA SER A 72 -7.86 -24.65 0.06
C SER A 72 -8.67 -23.43 0.48
N LEU A 73 -9.98 -23.57 0.62
CA LEU A 73 -10.87 -22.54 1.16
C LEU A 73 -11.37 -22.98 2.54
N VAL A 74 -11.08 -22.18 3.56
CA VAL A 74 -11.70 -22.31 4.88
C VAL A 74 -13.08 -21.66 4.79
N ALA A 75 -14.11 -22.50 4.71
CA ALA A 75 -15.49 -22.07 4.58
C ALA A 75 -16.12 -21.86 5.96
N GLY A 76 -16.85 -20.75 6.11
CA GLY A 76 -17.49 -20.40 7.37
C GLY A 76 -16.50 -19.90 8.42
N GLY A 77 -17.05 -19.32 9.48
CA GLY A 77 -16.29 -18.99 10.67
C GLY A 77 -16.32 -17.52 11.08
N GLY A 78 -16.51 -17.32 12.38
CA GLY A 78 -16.44 -16.06 13.09
C GLY A 78 -15.00 -15.68 13.42
N ARG A 79 -14.79 -15.14 14.62
CA ARG A 79 -13.48 -14.67 15.07
C ARG A 79 -12.57 -15.83 15.52
N ASP A 80 -13.14 -16.95 15.94
CA ASP A 80 -12.40 -18.07 16.51
C ASP A 80 -11.58 -18.80 15.44
N GLU A 81 -12.15 -19.01 14.25
CA GLU A 81 -11.46 -19.63 13.12
C GLU A 81 -10.34 -18.73 12.56
N LEU A 82 -10.53 -17.40 12.63
CA LEU A 82 -9.48 -16.45 12.29
C LEU A 82 -8.32 -16.55 13.28
N ALA A 83 -8.61 -16.66 14.58
CA ALA A 83 -7.59 -16.81 15.61
C ALA A 83 -6.86 -18.16 15.50
N GLU A 84 -7.57 -19.24 15.18
CA GLU A 84 -6.96 -20.54 14.92
C GLU A 84 -6.00 -20.45 13.73
N LEU A 85 -6.45 -19.96 12.56
CA LEU A 85 -5.59 -19.77 11.39
C LEU A 85 -4.37 -18.89 11.69
N ALA A 86 -4.57 -17.81 12.45
CA ALA A 86 -3.54 -16.88 12.85
C ALA A 86 -2.46 -17.47 13.77
N THR A 87 -2.74 -18.60 14.39
CA THR A 87 -1.86 -19.27 15.36
C THR A 87 -1.33 -20.62 14.87
N GLN A 88 -1.62 -21.02 13.63
CA GLN A 88 -1.11 -22.25 12.99
C GLN A 88 0.38 -22.16 12.58
N THR A 89 1.25 -21.79 13.52
CA THR A 89 2.70 -21.76 13.31
C THR A 89 3.23 -23.16 12.99
N GLY A 90 4.08 -23.26 11.97
CA GLY A 90 4.63 -24.54 11.48
C GLY A 90 3.76 -25.22 10.41
N VAL A 91 2.57 -24.68 10.14
CA VAL A 91 1.72 -25.09 9.01
C VAL A 91 1.51 -23.94 8.03
N VAL A 92 1.25 -22.73 8.54
CA VAL A 92 1.12 -21.50 7.75
C VAL A 92 2.38 -20.65 7.93
N ASP A 93 2.99 -20.26 6.82
CA ASP A 93 4.25 -19.49 6.83
C ASP A 93 4.00 -17.98 6.78
N LEU A 94 2.89 -17.56 6.19
CA LEU A 94 2.53 -16.15 6.04
C LEU A 94 1.02 -15.94 6.00
N ILE A 95 0.53 -14.89 6.66
CA ILE A 95 -0.84 -14.38 6.50
C ILE A 95 -0.83 -13.01 5.81
N ILE A 96 -1.73 -12.83 4.84
CA ILE A 96 -1.94 -11.56 4.14
C ILE A 96 -3.42 -11.15 4.29
N PRO A 97 -3.74 -10.14 5.11
CA PRO A 97 -5.08 -9.58 5.17
C PRO A 97 -5.35 -8.60 4.02
N ARG A 98 -6.51 -8.73 3.40
CA ARG A 98 -7.10 -7.81 2.40
C ARG A 98 -8.49 -7.38 2.86
N GLY A 99 -8.52 -6.43 3.78
CA GLY A 99 -9.75 -5.86 4.34
C GLY A 99 -9.47 -4.55 5.08
N GLY A 100 -10.45 -4.06 5.82
CA GLY A 100 -10.31 -2.81 6.58
C GLY A 100 -9.38 -2.92 7.80
N GLU A 101 -9.12 -1.79 8.45
CA GLU A 101 -8.27 -1.73 9.65
C GLU A 101 -8.75 -2.63 10.79
N GLY A 102 -10.06 -2.81 10.95
CA GLY A 102 -10.63 -3.73 11.94
C GLY A 102 -10.15 -5.18 11.79
N LEU A 103 -10.08 -5.68 10.54
CA LEU A 103 -9.56 -7.02 10.26
C LEU A 103 -8.07 -7.11 10.57
N LYS A 104 -7.29 -6.10 10.15
CA LYS A 104 -5.85 -6.04 10.38
C LYS A 104 -5.54 -5.99 11.87
N ALA A 105 -6.28 -5.19 12.65
CA ALA A 105 -6.15 -5.08 14.09
C ALA A 105 -6.51 -6.40 14.79
N ALA A 106 -7.60 -7.06 14.37
CA ALA A 106 -8.00 -8.36 14.92
C ALA A 106 -6.91 -9.43 14.71
N LEU A 107 -6.31 -9.49 13.52
CA LEU A 107 -5.21 -10.41 13.23
C LEU A 107 -3.96 -10.09 14.04
N LYS A 108 -3.53 -8.81 14.08
CA LYS A 108 -2.36 -8.39 14.87
C LYS A 108 -2.47 -8.73 16.35
N GLY A 109 -3.68 -8.70 16.91
CA GLY A 109 -3.90 -9.00 18.31
C GLY A 109 -3.69 -10.47 18.70
N VAL A 110 -3.71 -11.39 17.73
CA VAL A 110 -3.70 -12.85 18.00
C VAL A 110 -2.66 -13.63 17.20
N ALA A 111 -2.12 -13.08 16.11
CA ALA A 111 -1.27 -13.82 15.20
C ALA A 111 0.10 -14.16 15.79
N THR A 112 0.45 -15.46 15.75
CA THR A 112 1.82 -15.94 15.95
C THR A 112 2.48 -16.33 14.63
N VAL A 113 1.67 -16.56 13.58
CA VAL A 113 2.14 -16.66 12.19
C VAL A 113 2.55 -15.26 11.70
N PRO A 114 3.66 -15.13 10.94
CA PRO A 114 4.05 -13.85 10.35
C PRO A 114 2.92 -13.24 9.50
N VAL A 115 2.72 -11.92 9.63
CA VAL A 115 1.69 -11.19 8.89
C VAL A 115 2.33 -10.09 8.05
N ILE A 116 2.02 -10.07 6.75
CA ILE A 116 2.34 -8.96 5.86
C ILE A 116 1.05 -8.26 5.47
N TYR A 117 0.95 -6.97 5.74
CA TYR A 117 -0.24 -6.16 5.50
C TYR A 117 0.13 -4.77 4.95
N ALA A 118 -0.85 -4.16 4.28
CA ALA A 118 -0.87 -2.72 4.02
C ALA A 118 -1.34 -2.00 5.29
N ALA A 119 -0.62 -1.02 5.81
CA ALA A 119 -1.26 -0.06 6.73
C ALA A 119 -2.31 0.78 5.97
N SER A 120 -2.97 1.71 6.65
CA SER A 120 -3.74 2.78 6.01
C SER A 120 -2.89 3.52 4.95
N GLY A 121 -3.55 4.29 4.10
CA GLY A 121 -2.99 5.00 2.97
C GLY A 121 -2.99 6.52 3.11
N ASN A 122 -2.53 7.08 4.23
CA ASN A 122 -2.43 8.53 4.41
C ASN A 122 -1.23 9.09 3.61
N CYS A 123 -1.47 9.41 2.34
CA CYS A 123 -0.45 9.77 1.35
C CYS A 123 -0.38 11.28 1.14
N HIS A 124 0.83 11.81 0.92
CA HIS A 124 1.08 13.23 0.73
C HIS A 124 1.58 13.56 -0.69
N VAL A 125 1.21 14.75 -1.15
CA VAL A 125 1.89 15.41 -2.27
C VAL A 125 2.43 16.75 -1.77
N TYR A 126 3.75 16.92 -1.81
CA TYR A 126 4.43 18.17 -1.50
C TYR A 126 4.79 18.92 -2.79
N VAL A 127 4.29 20.15 -2.93
CA VAL A 127 4.62 21.05 -4.03
C VAL A 127 5.66 22.04 -3.54
N GLU A 128 6.90 21.84 -3.98
CA GLU A 128 8.07 22.60 -3.57
C GLU A 128 8.21 23.91 -4.38
N ARG A 129 8.88 24.93 -3.83
CA ARG A 129 8.92 26.30 -4.42
C ARG A 129 9.39 26.38 -5.87
N SER A 130 10.21 25.43 -6.34
CA SER A 130 10.72 25.41 -7.71
C SER A 130 9.81 24.64 -8.67
N ALA A 131 8.71 24.04 -8.20
CA ALA A 131 7.82 23.22 -9.01
C ALA A 131 7.38 23.90 -10.31
N ASP A 132 7.14 23.09 -11.33
CA ASP A 132 6.33 23.52 -12.47
C ASP A 132 4.86 23.46 -12.05
N LEU A 133 4.19 24.63 -11.95
CA LEU A 133 2.87 24.73 -11.33
C LEU A 133 1.79 23.99 -12.11
N GLU A 134 1.88 23.97 -13.45
CA GLU A 134 0.96 23.21 -14.30
C GLU A 134 1.08 21.70 -14.05
N SER A 135 2.32 21.19 -14.07
CA SER A 135 2.59 19.78 -13.75
C SER A 135 2.18 19.43 -12.33
N ALA A 136 2.43 20.31 -11.35
CA ALA A 136 2.04 20.13 -9.96
C ALA A 136 0.52 20.00 -9.82
N GLN A 137 -0.25 20.89 -10.45
CA GLN A 137 -1.70 20.82 -10.42
C GLN A 137 -2.22 19.51 -11.05
N ALA A 138 -1.67 19.11 -12.21
CA ALA A 138 -2.06 17.86 -12.86
C ALA A 138 -1.78 16.63 -11.97
N ILE A 139 -0.62 16.60 -11.29
CA ILE A 139 -0.25 15.52 -10.37
C ILE A 139 -1.18 15.48 -9.16
N VAL A 140 -1.43 16.61 -8.50
CA VAL A 140 -2.31 16.71 -7.32
C VAL A 140 -3.73 16.24 -7.67
N LEU A 141 -4.29 16.74 -8.77
CA LEU A 141 -5.61 16.35 -9.23
C LEU A 141 -5.67 14.85 -9.54
N ASN A 142 -4.67 14.30 -10.23
CA ASN A 142 -4.63 12.88 -10.52
C ASN A 142 -4.53 12.04 -9.24
N ALA A 143 -3.67 12.45 -8.30
CA ALA A 143 -3.43 11.74 -7.06
C ALA A 143 -4.69 11.65 -6.19
N LYS A 144 -5.54 12.68 -6.17
CA LYS A 144 -6.81 12.67 -5.41
C LYS A 144 -7.99 12.10 -6.21
N LEU A 145 -8.20 12.55 -7.44
CA LEU A 145 -9.47 12.37 -8.16
C LEU A 145 -9.56 11.08 -8.98
N GLN A 146 -8.44 10.48 -9.40
CA GLN A 146 -8.48 9.34 -10.31
C GLN A 146 -9.23 8.15 -9.66
N ARG A 147 -8.96 7.89 -8.38
CA ARG A 147 -9.63 6.84 -7.61
C ARG A 147 -9.56 7.16 -6.10
N PRO A 148 -10.48 7.95 -5.54
CA PRO A 148 -10.39 8.41 -4.15
C PRO A 148 -10.51 7.28 -3.11
N GLY A 149 -11.22 6.20 -3.42
CA GLY A 149 -11.45 5.08 -2.50
C GLY A 149 -10.33 4.03 -2.44
N VAL A 150 -9.07 4.38 -2.75
CA VAL A 150 -7.91 3.49 -2.61
C VAL A 150 -6.79 4.12 -1.79
N CYS A 151 -6.02 3.27 -1.12
CA CYS A 151 -4.99 3.63 -0.14
C CYS A 151 -3.72 4.32 -0.70
N ASN A 152 -3.69 4.67 -1.98
CA ASN A 152 -2.62 5.48 -2.56
C ASN A 152 -3.14 6.77 -3.18
N ALA A 153 -4.42 7.11 -2.94
CA ALA A 153 -4.93 8.43 -3.20
C ALA A 153 -4.25 9.43 -2.24
N ALA A 154 -3.95 10.63 -2.73
CA ALA A 154 -3.44 11.69 -1.85
C ALA A 154 -4.54 12.09 -0.85
N GLU A 155 -4.18 12.19 0.43
CA GLU A 155 -5.04 12.63 1.52
C GLU A 155 -4.61 14.01 2.06
N THR A 156 -3.34 14.36 1.90
CA THR A 156 -2.78 15.66 2.28
C THR A 156 -1.97 16.31 1.15
N LEU A 157 -2.21 17.60 0.91
CA LEU A 157 -1.43 18.47 0.05
C LEU A 157 -0.57 19.42 0.90
N LEU A 158 0.75 19.32 0.76
CA LEU A 158 1.70 20.25 1.34
C LEU A 158 2.17 21.22 0.26
N VAL A 159 2.23 22.51 0.56
CA VAL A 159 2.70 23.53 -0.40
C VAL A 159 3.75 24.42 0.26
N ASP A 160 4.85 24.67 -0.45
CA ASP A 160 5.88 25.59 0.03
C ASP A 160 5.34 27.03 0.09
N ALA A 161 5.65 27.69 1.20
CA ALA A 161 5.28 29.06 1.52
C ALA A 161 5.52 30.05 0.38
N GLU A 162 6.62 29.91 -0.37
CA GLU A 162 7.02 30.88 -1.39
C GLU A 162 6.12 30.86 -2.63
N ILE A 163 5.41 29.77 -2.86
CA ILE A 163 4.51 29.60 -4.02
C ILE A 163 3.04 29.48 -3.64
N ALA A 164 2.71 29.43 -2.35
CA ALA A 164 1.35 29.24 -1.85
C ALA A 164 0.33 30.20 -2.51
N ASP A 165 0.63 31.50 -2.56
CA ASP A 165 -0.25 32.53 -3.13
C ASP A 165 -0.40 32.42 -4.66
N SER A 166 0.56 31.78 -5.34
CA SER A 166 0.54 31.60 -6.80
C SER A 166 -0.05 30.27 -7.25
N PHE A 167 -0.03 29.26 -6.38
CA PHE A 167 -0.44 27.89 -6.71
C PHE A 167 -1.81 27.52 -6.12
N LEU A 168 -2.03 27.82 -4.84
CA LEU A 168 -3.24 27.38 -4.13
C LEU A 168 -4.54 27.93 -4.71
N PRO A 169 -4.65 29.21 -5.15
CA PRO A 169 -5.89 29.74 -5.73
C PRO A 169 -6.50 28.87 -6.83
N ASP A 170 -5.68 28.47 -7.81
CA ASP A 170 -6.14 27.70 -8.96
C ASP A 170 -6.25 26.20 -8.66
N ALA A 171 -5.28 25.64 -7.92
CA ALA A 171 -5.30 24.24 -7.54
C ALA A 171 -6.50 23.88 -6.65
N LEU A 172 -6.77 24.70 -5.62
CA LEU A 172 -7.89 24.46 -4.70
C LEU A 172 -9.24 24.73 -5.34
N ARG A 173 -9.34 25.74 -6.22
CA ARG A 173 -10.55 25.93 -7.03
C ARG A 173 -10.82 24.71 -7.92
N ALA A 174 -9.82 24.18 -8.62
CA ALA A 174 -9.98 23.00 -9.46
C ALA A 174 -10.40 21.74 -8.67
N LEU A 175 -9.85 21.54 -7.47
CA LEU A 175 -10.25 20.46 -6.56
C LEU A 175 -11.69 20.64 -6.07
N SER A 176 -12.05 21.85 -5.64
CA SER A 176 -13.41 22.18 -5.15
C SER A 176 -14.46 22.06 -6.26
N ASP A 177 -14.17 22.53 -7.48
CA ASP A 177 -15.02 22.38 -8.67
C ASP A 177 -15.25 20.90 -9.03
N ALA A 178 -14.28 20.02 -8.71
CA ALA A 178 -14.39 18.58 -8.86
C ALA A 178 -15.10 17.88 -7.69
N GLY A 179 -15.58 18.63 -6.70
CA GLY A 179 -16.35 18.13 -5.56
C GLY A 179 -15.50 17.69 -4.36
N VAL A 180 -14.22 18.09 -4.28
CA VAL A 180 -13.37 17.79 -3.13
C VAL A 180 -13.68 18.76 -1.98
N ALA A 181 -14.02 18.23 -0.81
CA ALA A 181 -14.07 19.02 0.43
C ALA A 181 -12.65 19.28 0.92
N LEU A 182 -12.34 20.54 1.25
CA LEU A 182 -10.99 20.98 1.58
C LEU A 182 -10.89 21.37 3.04
N HIS A 183 -9.91 20.82 3.74
CA HIS A 183 -9.59 21.13 5.13
C HIS A 183 -8.22 21.80 5.18
N GLY A 184 -8.16 23.11 5.41
CA GLY A 184 -6.93 23.89 5.26
C GLY A 184 -6.45 24.54 6.56
N ASP A 185 -5.14 24.64 6.72
CA ASP A 185 -4.57 25.50 7.77
C ASP A 185 -4.86 26.99 7.51
N ALA A 186 -4.50 27.84 8.47
CA ALA A 186 -4.76 29.29 8.36
C ALA A 186 -4.08 29.94 7.13
N ARG A 187 -2.93 29.43 6.69
CA ARG A 187 -2.15 29.98 5.57
C ARG A 187 -2.75 29.57 4.23
N ALA A 188 -3.15 28.31 4.08
CA ALA A 188 -3.84 27.80 2.91
C ALA A 188 -5.17 28.54 2.69
N ARG A 189 -5.92 28.76 3.77
CA ARG A 189 -7.17 29.53 3.76
C ARG A 189 -6.95 31.00 3.38
N ALA A 190 -5.86 31.60 3.85
CA ALA A 190 -5.51 32.98 3.50
C ALA A 190 -5.04 33.12 2.04
N ALA A 191 -4.35 32.11 1.50
CA ALA A 191 -3.84 32.11 0.12
C ALA A 191 -4.95 31.93 -0.93
N ALA A 192 -6.07 31.26 -0.61
CA ALA A 192 -7.18 31.02 -1.52
C ALA A 192 -8.55 31.44 -0.95
N PRO A 193 -8.75 32.73 -0.63
CA PRO A 193 -9.95 33.23 0.07
C PRO A 193 -11.25 33.08 -0.74
N GLN A 194 -11.15 32.92 -2.06
CA GLN A 194 -12.28 32.68 -2.97
C GLN A 194 -12.79 31.24 -2.98
N THR A 195 -12.07 30.29 -2.37
CA THR A 195 -12.44 28.88 -2.31
C THR A 195 -12.91 28.53 -0.91
N THR A 196 -14.02 27.80 -0.78
CA THR A 196 -14.50 27.31 0.52
C THR A 196 -13.52 26.26 1.03
N ILE A 197 -12.90 26.56 2.18
CA ILE A 197 -11.92 25.69 2.84
C ILE A 197 -12.25 25.70 4.34
N ASP A 198 -12.66 24.54 4.84
CA ASP A 198 -12.92 24.33 6.26
C ASP A 198 -11.60 24.36 7.04
N PRO A 199 -11.60 24.82 8.31
CA PRO A 199 -10.39 24.85 9.11
C PRO A 199 -9.94 23.42 9.44
N ALA A 200 -8.73 23.05 9.05
CA ALA A 200 -8.13 21.79 9.44
C ALA A 200 -7.92 21.70 10.95
N THR A 201 -8.16 20.51 11.49
CA THR A 201 -7.88 20.10 12.87
C THR A 201 -6.62 19.24 12.93
N ASP A 202 -6.13 18.92 14.12
CA ASP A 202 -4.99 18.01 14.26
C ASP A 202 -5.30 16.59 13.74
N GLU A 203 -6.57 16.16 13.79
CA GLU A 203 -7.02 14.85 13.31
C GLU A 203 -6.95 14.74 11.78
N ASP A 204 -7.16 15.84 11.06
CA ASP A 204 -7.12 15.86 9.59
C ASP A 204 -5.76 15.44 9.04
N TRP A 205 -4.66 15.78 9.73
CA TRP A 205 -3.32 15.41 9.28
C TRP A 205 -3.07 13.90 9.33
N ASP A 206 -3.72 13.19 10.26
CA ASP A 206 -3.57 11.75 10.46
C ASP A 206 -4.67 10.92 9.76
N THR A 207 -5.60 11.57 9.06
CA THR A 207 -6.81 10.93 8.53
C THR A 207 -6.62 10.41 7.11
N GLU A 208 -6.92 9.12 6.89
CA GLU A 208 -7.15 8.56 5.56
C GLU A 208 -8.65 8.67 5.23
N TYR A 209 -9.03 9.65 4.41
CA TYR A 209 -10.44 9.92 4.11
C TYR A 209 -11.08 8.85 3.22
N LEU A 210 -10.34 8.29 2.25
CA LEU A 210 -10.87 7.40 1.20
C LEU A 210 -12.09 8.00 0.45
N ALA A 211 -12.14 9.33 0.38
CA ALA A 211 -13.24 10.11 -0.15
C ALA A 211 -12.71 11.31 -0.96
N LEU A 212 -13.63 12.08 -1.53
CA LEU A 212 -13.32 13.38 -2.12
C LEU A 212 -13.14 14.43 -1.01
N GLU A 213 -12.13 14.20 -0.18
CA GLU A 213 -11.68 15.11 0.88
C GLU A 213 -10.15 15.20 0.81
N LEU A 214 -9.60 16.37 1.16
CA LEU A 214 -8.17 16.62 1.12
C LEU A 214 -7.77 17.67 2.19
N ALA A 215 -6.79 17.32 3.01
CA ALA A 215 -6.16 18.26 3.93
C ALA A 215 -5.10 19.11 3.19
N VAL A 216 -4.96 20.39 3.54
CA VAL A 216 -4.06 21.33 2.87
C VAL A 216 -3.26 22.12 3.90
N ARG A 217 -1.93 22.04 3.81
CA ARG A 217 -1.01 22.74 4.73
C ARG A 217 0.06 23.49 3.97
N VAL A 218 0.40 24.69 4.45
CA VAL A 218 1.54 25.46 3.94
C VAL A 218 2.74 25.27 4.86
N VAL A 219 3.86 24.85 4.29
CA VAL A 219 5.13 24.57 4.99
C VAL A 219 6.24 25.50 4.50
N ASP A 220 7.23 25.78 5.34
CA ASP A 220 8.27 26.77 5.05
C ASP A 220 9.49 26.19 4.32
N SER A 221 9.62 24.87 4.28
CA SER A 221 10.76 24.21 3.63
C SER A 221 10.50 22.73 3.30
N THR A 222 11.38 22.16 2.46
CA THR A 222 11.42 20.72 2.20
C THR A 222 11.69 19.91 3.48
N THR A 223 12.49 20.44 4.43
CA THR A 223 12.73 19.79 5.71
C THR A 223 11.44 19.66 6.53
N GLU A 224 10.66 20.74 6.64
CA GLU A 224 9.37 20.69 7.34
C GLU A 224 8.39 19.74 6.63
N ALA A 225 8.38 19.72 5.29
CA ALA A 225 7.58 18.77 4.53
C ALA A 225 7.94 17.30 4.87
N ILE A 226 9.24 16.98 4.93
CA ILE A 226 9.72 15.64 5.31
C ILE A 226 9.31 15.30 6.75
N GLU A 227 9.45 16.24 7.69
CA GLU A 227 9.06 16.05 9.09
C GLU A 227 7.56 15.80 9.23
N HIS A 228 6.73 16.57 8.52
CA HIS A 228 5.28 16.38 8.50
C HIS A 228 4.90 15.01 7.94
N VAL A 229 5.44 14.64 6.77
CA VAL A 229 5.17 13.33 6.13
C VAL A 229 5.58 12.18 7.05
N ASN A 230 6.73 12.26 7.71
CA ASN A 230 7.17 11.20 8.62
C ASN A 230 6.37 11.14 9.94
N ALA A 231 5.79 12.27 10.36
CA ALA A 231 4.97 12.33 11.56
C ALA A 231 3.54 11.79 11.33
N HIS A 232 2.96 12.09 10.17
CA HIS A 232 1.53 11.88 9.90
C HIS A 232 1.25 10.83 8.81
N GLY A 233 2.19 10.62 7.89
CA GLY A 233 2.07 9.64 6.82
C GLY A 233 2.07 8.21 7.33
N SER A 234 1.37 7.34 6.60
CA SER A 234 1.29 5.91 6.95
C SER A 234 2.46 5.08 6.42
N GLY A 235 3.45 5.74 5.80
CA GLY A 235 4.59 5.12 5.13
C GLY A 235 4.21 4.38 3.85
N HIS A 236 3.10 4.77 3.20
CA HIS A 236 2.60 4.14 1.98
C HIS A 236 3.19 4.77 0.71
N SER A 237 2.82 6.00 0.39
CA SER A 237 3.20 6.65 -0.87
C SER A 237 3.26 8.15 -0.71
N GLU A 238 4.42 8.73 -0.99
CA GLU A 238 4.66 10.15 -0.75
C GLU A 238 5.31 10.75 -2.00
N ALA A 239 4.87 11.93 -2.44
CA ALA A 239 5.38 12.56 -3.63
C ALA A 239 5.89 13.97 -3.36
N ILE A 240 7.00 14.34 -4.00
CA ILE A 240 7.45 15.72 -4.16
C ILE A 240 7.29 16.14 -5.61
N VAL A 241 6.82 17.36 -5.86
CA VAL A 241 6.87 18.02 -7.16
C VAL A 241 7.83 19.18 -7.09
N THR A 242 8.91 19.14 -7.88
CA THR A 242 10.03 20.09 -7.81
C THR A 242 10.87 20.08 -9.09
N ARG A 243 11.53 21.20 -9.40
CA ARG A 243 12.63 21.25 -10.39
C ARG A 243 14.01 21.22 -9.74
N ASP A 244 14.07 21.34 -8.41
CA ASP A 244 15.30 21.27 -7.64
C ASP A 244 15.70 19.83 -7.35
N THR A 245 16.85 19.44 -7.91
CA THR A 245 17.43 18.11 -7.73
C THR A 245 17.89 17.84 -6.30
N GLU A 246 18.29 18.86 -5.55
CA GLU A 246 18.70 18.73 -4.15
C GLU A 246 17.47 18.49 -3.27
N ALA A 247 16.41 19.28 -3.44
CA ALA A 247 15.14 19.07 -2.74
C ALA A 247 14.53 17.68 -3.05
N ALA A 248 14.51 17.28 -4.33
CA ALA A 248 14.06 15.96 -4.75
C ALA A 248 14.81 14.82 -4.02
N ARG A 249 16.15 14.92 -3.97
CA ARG A 249 16.99 13.92 -3.32
C ARG A 249 16.82 13.93 -1.80
N ALA A 250 16.73 15.11 -1.19
CA ALA A 250 16.47 15.26 0.24
C ALA A 250 15.15 14.59 0.63
N PHE A 251 14.09 14.82 -0.14
CA PHE A 251 12.78 14.22 0.09
C PHE A 251 12.83 12.69 -0.06
N GLN A 252 13.39 12.17 -1.16
CA GLN A 252 13.50 10.73 -1.39
C GLN A 252 14.29 9.98 -0.32
N LEU A 253 15.32 10.60 0.27
CA LEU A 253 16.14 9.98 1.30
C LEU A 253 15.61 10.23 2.73
N GLY A 254 14.89 11.33 2.93
CA GLY A 254 14.37 11.74 4.23
C GLY A 254 13.02 11.13 4.58
N VAL A 255 12.18 10.83 3.59
CA VAL A 255 10.85 10.24 3.79
C VAL A 255 10.94 8.72 3.93
N ASP A 256 10.40 8.18 5.02
CA ASP A 256 10.39 6.75 5.32
C ASP A 256 9.07 6.08 4.87
N ALA A 257 8.85 6.01 3.57
CA ALA A 257 7.69 5.35 2.97
C ALA A 257 8.07 4.18 2.05
N ALA A 258 7.08 3.36 1.70
CA ALA A 258 7.25 2.25 0.78
C ALA A 258 7.56 2.72 -0.65
N CYS A 259 6.97 3.84 -1.08
CA CYS A 259 7.21 4.45 -2.38
C CYS A 259 7.36 5.96 -2.24
N VAL A 260 8.47 6.53 -2.70
CA VAL A 260 8.72 7.99 -2.68
C VAL A 260 8.97 8.50 -4.10
N TYR A 261 8.07 9.38 -4.55
CA TYR A 261 8.00 9.86 -5.93
C TYR A 261 8.58 11.25 -6.09
N VAL A 262 9.15 11.52 -7.27
CA VAL A 262 9.53 12.86 -7.72
C VAL A 262 8.77 13.12 -9.01
N ASN A 263 7.99 14.20 -9.06
CA ASN A 263 7.23 14.63 -10.24
C ASN A 263 6.31 13.55 -10.82
N ALA A 264 5.71 12.73 -9.95
CA ALA A 264 4.77 11.68 -10.33
C ALA A 264 3.68 11.52 -9.27
N SER A 265 2.50 11.06 -9.71
CA SER A 265 1.35 10.80 -8.85
C SER A 265 1.58 9.60 -7.93
N THR A 266 1.08 9.67 -6.69
CA THR A 266 1.07 8.54 -5.75
C THR A 266 0.24 7.37 -6.26
N ARG A 267 -0.65 7.59 -7.23
CA ARG A 267 -1.48 6.55 -7.86
C ARG A 267 -0.69 5.49 -8.62
N PHE A 268 0.57 5.77 -8.95
CA PHE A 268 1.48 4.79 -9.56
C PHE A 268 1.93 3.68 -8.60
N THR A 269 1.62 3.78 -7.30
CA THR A 269 1.89 2.71 -6.33
C THR A 269 0.94 1.53 -6.58
N ASP A 270 1.28 0.71 -7.57
CA ASP A 270 0.52 -0.44 -8.03
C ASP A 270 1.49 -1.41 -8.75
N GLY A 271 1.40 -2.71 -8.43
CA GLY A 271 2.29 -3.71 -9.01
C GLY A 271 2.19 -3.82 -10.54
N GLY A 272 1.04 -3.52 -11.14
CA GLY A 272 0.88 -3.45 -12.59
C GLY A 272 1.70 -2.31 -13.19
N GLU A 273 1.56 -1.10 -12.63
CA GLU A 273 2.32 0.09 -13.04
C GLU A 273 3.83 -0.09 -12.82
N PHE A 274 4.23 -0.83 -11.78
CA PHE A 274 5.64 -1.14 -11.50
C PHE A 274 6.22 -2.25 -12.39
N GLY A 275 5.46 -2.78 -13.35
CA GLY A 275 5.91 -3.84 -14.26
C GLY A 275 6.04 -5.21 -13.59
N MET A 276 5.41 -5.41 -12.43
CA MET A 276 5.35 -6.69 -11.73
C MET A 276 4.24 -7.59 -12.28
N GLY A 277 3.37 -7.03 -13.13
CA GLY A 277 2.25 -7.71 -13.77
C GLY A 277 1.02 -7.82 -12.86
N ALA A 278 1.22 -8.28 -11.62
CA ALA A 278 0.17 -8.35 -10.62
C ALA A 278 0.74 -8.22 -9.19
N GLU A 279 -0.10 -7.78 -8.27
CA GLU A 279 0.19 -7.71 -6.84
C GLU A 279 -0.91 -8.36 -5.99
N ILE A 280 -0.52 -8.87 -4.82
CA ILE A 280 -1.47 -9.38 -3.81
C ILE A 280 -1.84 -8.30 -2.80
N GLY A 281 -1.23 -7.12 -2.86
CA GLY A 281 -1.41 -6.01 -1.93
C GLY A 281 -0.13 -5.18 -1.83
N ASN A 282 -0.13 -4.17 -0.97
CA ASN A 282 0.99 -3.27 -0.80
C ASN A 282 1.44 -3.26 0.66
N SER A 283 2.68 -3.60 0.98
CA SER A 283 3.14 -3.57 2.37
C SER A 283 3.79 -2.23 2.73
N THR A 284 3.41 -1.67 3.86
CA THR A 284 4.11 -0.53 4.46
C THR A 284 5.13 -0.95 5.52
N GLN A 285 5.22 -2.24 5.84
CA GLN A 285 6.16 -2.77 6.82
C GLN A 285 7.59 -2.74 6.30
N LYS A 286 8.56 -2.67 7.22
CA LYS A 286 9.99 -2.61 6.86
C LYS A 286 10.62 -3.98 6.57
N LEU A 287 10.08 -5.04 7.15
CA LEU A 287 10.67 -6.38 7.06
C LEU A 287 10.09 -7.17 5.88
N HIS A 288 10.95 -7.98 5.24
CA HIS A 288 10.66 -8.89 4.12
C HIS A 288 10.26 -8.22 2.80
N ALA A 289 9.09 -7.59 2.73
CA ALA A 289 8.57 -6.94 1.53
C ALA A 289 7.95 -5.59 1.89
N ARG A 290 8.28 -4.56 1.12
CA ARG A 290 7.80 -3.19 1.29
C ARG A 290 7.44 -2.62 -0.08
N GLY A 291 6.26 -2.03 -0.22
CA GLY A 291 5.63 -1.68 -1.49
C GLY A 291 4.75 -2.81 -2.03
N PRO A 292 4.40 -2.75 -3.33
CA PRO A 292 3.66 -3.82 -4.01
C PRO A 292 4.25 -5.21 -3.77
N ILE A 293 3.40 -6.18 -3.42
CA ILE A 293 3.77 -7.56 -3.11
C ILE A 293 3.44 -8.43 -4.33
N GLY A 294 4.44 -8.71 -5.16
CA GLY A 294 4.29 -9.60 -6.32
C GLY A 294 4.81 -11.01 -6.06
N ILE A 295 5.09 -11.72 -7.15
CA ILE A 295 5.58 -13.11 -7.11
C ILE A 295 6.90 -13.23 -6.34
N ARG A 296 7.80 -12.26 -6.49
CA ARG A 296 9.13 -12.32 -5.85
C ARG A 296 9.04 -12.12 -4.34
N GLU A 297 8.09 -11.32 -3.90
CA GLU A 297 7.84 -11.00 -2.49
C GLU A 297 7.11 -12.14 -1.76
N LEU A 298 6.48 -13.05 -2.51
CA LEU A 298 5.96 -14.33 -2.00
C LEU A 298 7.03 -15.44 -1.94
N CYS A 299 8.31 -15.08 -1.94
CA CYS A 299 9.42 -16.01 -1.87
C CYS A 299 10.45 -15.57 -0.82
N THR A 300 11.22 -16.53 -0.32
CA THR A 300 12.42 -16.31 0.51
C THR A 300 13.67 -16.86 -0.19
N PHE A 301 14.78 -16.98 0.54
CA PHE A 301 16.04 -17.51 0.01
C PHE A 301 16.65 -18.57 0.93
N LYS A 302 17.34 -19.54 0.32
CA LYS A 302 18.25 -20.46 1.01
C LYS A 302 19.62 -20.45 0.36
N TYR A 303 20.64 -20.87 1.08
CA TYR A 303 22.00 -21.01 0.57
C TYR A 303 22.28 -22.49 0.25
N LEU A 304 22.77 -22.75 -0.96
CA LEU A 304 23.37 -24.03 -1.32
C LEU A 304 24.89 -23.87 -1.21
N VAL A 305 25.52 -24.71 -0.40
CA VAL A 305 26.95 -24.64 -0.12
C VAL A 305 27.58 -25.97 -0.50
N GLU A 306 28.43 -25.96 -1.52
CA GLU A 306 29.17 -27.12 -1.98
C GLU A 306 30.62 -27.03 -1.53
N GLY A 307 31.12 -28.12 -0.96
CA GLY A 307 32.49 -28.24 -0.48
C GLY A 307 33.12 -29.54 -0.94
N ALA A 308 34.45 -29.55 -0.94
CA ALA A 308 35.27 -30.73 -1.23
C ALA A 308 36.09 -31.13 0.02
N GLY A 309 35.43 -31.20 1.18
CA GLY A 309 36.10 -31.48 2.47
C GLY A 309 36.67 -30.25 3.18
N HIS A 310 36.06 -29.07 3.00
CA HIS A 310 36.49 -27.86 3.69
C HIS A 310 36.14 -27.92 5.18
N VAL A 311 37.06 -27.50 6.05
CA VAL A 311 36.87 -27.35 7.50
C VAL A 311 37.13 -25.91 7.93
N ARG A 312 36.55 -25.48 9.07
CA ARG A 312 36.76 -24.16 9.67
C ARG A 312 37.64 -24.32 10.92
N SER A 313 38.73 -23.57 11.01
CA SER A 313 39.62 -23.49 12.18
C SER A 313 39.31 -22.28 13.04
#